data_AF-A0A820M6J8-F1
#
_entry.id   AF-A0A820M6J8-F1
#
_cell.length_a   1.000
_cell.length_b   1.000
_cell.length_c   1.000
_cell.angle_alpha   90.00
_cell.angle_beta   90.00
_cell.angle_gamma   90.00
#
_symmetry.space_group_name_H-M   'P 1'
#
loop_
_entity.id
_entity.type
_entity.pdbx_description
1 polymer ?
#
loop_
_entity_poly.entity_id
_entity_poly.type
_entity_poly.pdbx_seq_one_letter_code
_entity_poly.pdbx_strand_id
1 'polypeptide(L)'
;HRVNEQVALIAVHTIWVRQHNRFAKKLSLLNSNWTDEQVYQETRKIIEAQLQIITYKHWLPYIIGDEGMNMLGSYKGYNRNVNPTISNVFATAAFRFGHSLINPVFYRL
;
A
#
# COMPACT_ATOMS: atom_id res chain seq x y z
N HIS A 1 -0.06 -11.51 10.72
CA HIS A 1 0.91 -12.48 11.28
C HIS A 1 2.37 -12.30 10.83
N ARG A 2 2.72 -11.45 9.84
CA ARG A 2 4.12 -11.26 9.38
C ARG A 2 4.75 -9.90 9.70
N VAL A 3 4.05 -9.08 10.48
CA VAL A 3 4.45 -7.68 10.75
C VAL A 3 5.86 -7.57 11.35
N ASN A 4 6.28 -8.56 12.12
CA ASN A 4 7.57 -8.62 12.81
C ASN A 4 8.54 -9.64 12.19
N GLU A 5 8.50 -9.83 10.88
CA GLU A 5 9.40 -10.76 10.18
C GLU A 5 10.82 -10.19 10.03
N GLN A 6 10.95 -8.87 9.84
CA GLN A 6 12.23 -8.17 9.78
C GLN A 6 12.09 -6.68 10.18
N VAL A 7 13.20 -6.05 10.60
CA VAL A 7 13.21 -4.73 11.25
C VAL A 7 12.70 -3.57 10.37
N ALA A 8 13.05 -3.55 9.08
CA ALA A 8 12.52 -2.57 8.14
C ALA A 8 11.00 -2.72 7.94
N LEU A 9 10.47 -3.95 7.95
CA LEU A 9 9.03 -4.19 7.78
C LEU A 9 8.25 -3.66 8.98
N ILE A 10 8.71 -3.91 10.20
CA ILE A 10 8.05 -3.34 11.39
C ILE A 10 8.12 -1.81 11.40
N ALA A 11 9.21 -1.22 10.89
CA ALA A 11 9.34 0.23 10.76
C ALA A 11 8.28 0.79 9.80
N VAL A 12 8.09 0.18 8.62
CA VAL A 12 7.05 0.58 7.65
C VAL A 12 5.64 0.43 8.24
N HIS A 13 5.33 -0.68 8.92
CA HIS A 13 4.05 -0.84 9.60
C HIS A 13 3.82 0.25 10.66
N THR A 14 4.86 0.58 11.44
CA THR A 14 4.80 1.64 12.45
C THR A 14 4.50 3.00 11.81
N ILE A 15 5.12 3.32 10.67
CA ILE A 15 4.86 4.55 9.91
C ILE A 15 3.39 4.62 9.51
N TRP A 16 2.82 3.54 8.98
CA TRP A 16 1.42 3.53 8.53
C TRP A 16 0.42 3.69 9.68
N VAL A 17 0.65 3.05 10.83
CA VAL A 17 -0.21 3.24 12.01
C VAL A 17 -0.14 4.69 12.51
N ARG A 18 1.05 5.30 12.54
CA ARG A 18 1.21 6.71 12.93
C ARG A 18 0.52 7.65 11.93
N GLN A 19 0.63 7.37 10.63
CA GLN A 19 -0.03 8.15 9.59
C GLN A 19 -1.56 8.08 9.71
N HIS A 20 -2.11 6.90 9.96
CA HIS A 20 -3.54 6.73 10.25
C HIS A 20 -3.96 7.62 11.42
N ASN A 21 -3.30 7.50 12.57
CA ASN A 21 -3.66 8.27 13.76
C ASN A 21 -3.49 9.79 13.56
N ARG A 22 -2.53 10.22 12.75
CA ARG A 22 -2.37 11.63 12.36
C ARG A 22 -3.58 12.15 11.59
N PHE A 23 -4.12 11.39 10.65
CA PHE A 23 -5.31 11.77 9.89
C PHE A 23 -6.58 11.68 10.72
N ALA A 24 -6.74 10.61 11.53
CA ALA A 24 -7.87 10.46 12.44
C ALA A 24 -8.00 11.66 13.38
N LYS A 25 -6.90 12.09 14.00
CA LYS A 25 -6.89 13.29 14.86
C LYS A 25 -7.33 14.55 14.11
N LYS A 26 -6.87 14.74 12.88
CA LYS A 26 -7.26 15.90 12.06
C LYS A 26 -8.74 15.85 11.66
N LEU A 27 -9.24 14.69 11.24
CA LEU A 27 -10.63 14.53 10.82
C LEU A 27 -11.60 14.70 11.98
N SER A 28 -11.27 14.17 13.16
CA SER A 28 -12.07 14.36 14.39
C SER A 28 -12.15 15.85 14.79
N LEU A 29 -11.05 16.59 14.67
CA LEU A 29 -11.05 18.04 14.95
C LEU A 29 -11.87 18.85 13.93
N LEU A 30 -11.81 18.48 12.65
CA LEU A 30 -12.56 19.15 11.60
C LEU A 30 -14.06 18.81 11.61
N ASN A 31 -14.42 17.63 12.10
CA ASN A 31 -15.77 17.09 12.09
C ASN A 31 -16.17 16.65 13.51
N SER A 32 -16.44 17.63 14.40
CA SER A 32 -16.75 17.38 15.81
C SER A 32 -17.96 16.47 16.06
N ASN A 33 -18.84 16.33 15.07
CA ASN A 33 -20.07 15.53 15.15
C ASN A 33 -19.89 14.10 14.61
N TRP A 34 -18.70 13.76 14.08
CA TRP A 34 -18.44 12.40 13.62
C TRP A 34 -18.25 11.46 14.80
N THR A 35 -18.76 10.24 14.66
CA THR A 35 -18.45 9.14 15.57
C THR A 35 -17.03 8.63 15.30
N ASP A 36 -16.45 7.91 16.28
CA ASP A 36 -15.14 7.27 16.12
C ASP A 36 -15.09 6.31 14.93
N GLU A 37 -16.19 5.61 14.65
CA GLU A 37 -16.29 4.72 13.49
C GLU A 37 -16.22 5.49 12.16
N GLN A 38 -16.90 6.64 12.06
CA GLN A 38 -16.82 7.48 10.86
C GLN A 38 -15.39 8.02 10.67
N VAL A 39 -14.75 8.49 11.75
CA VAL A 39 -13.36 8.94 11.71
C VAL A 39 -12.44 7.80 11.27
N TYR A 40 -12.62 6.60 11.80
CA TYR A 40 -11.82 5.43 11.45
C TYR A 40 -11.96 5.07 9.97
N GLN A 41 -13.19 4.91 9.46
CA GLN A 41 -13.41 4.49 8.07
C GLN A 41 -12.94 5.53 7.05
N GLU A 42 -13.18 6.82 7.30
CA GLU A 42 -12.70 7.88 6.41
C GLU A 42 -11.17 8.00 6.45
N THR A 43 -10.57 7.84 7.63
CA THR A 43 -9.10 7.77 7.73
C THR A 43 -8.56 6.57 6.96
N ARG A 44 -9.13 5.38 7.15
CA ARG A 44 -8.73 4.16 6.46
C ARG A 44 -8.79 4.32 4.94
N LYS A 45 -9.87 4.91 4.42
CA LYS A 45 -10.04 5.21 2.99
C LYS A 45 -8.91 6.10 2.44
N ILE A 46 -8.50 7.11 3.20
CA ILE A 46 -7.36 7.98 2.83
C ILE A 46 -6.04 7.19 2.81
N ILE A 47 -5.80 6.33 3.81
CA ILE A 47 -4.58 5.51 3.86
C ILE A 47 -4.53 4.50 2.70
N GLU A 48 -5.64 3.84 2.38
CA GLU A 48 -5.75 2.94 1.23
C GLU A 48 -5.48 3.68 -0.09
N ALA A 49 -6.00 4.90 -0.25
CA ALA A 49 -5.69 5.74 -1.41
C ALA A 49 -4.21 6.13 -1.50
N GLN A 50 -3.56 6.47 -0.38
CA GLN A 50 -2.12 6.74 -0.33
C GLN A 50 -1.31 5.52 -0.76
N LEU A 51 -1.66 4.34 -0.24
CA LEU A 51 -1.02 3.08 -0.63
C LEU A 51 -1.19 2.79 -2.13
N GLN A 52 -2.38 2.99 -2.68
CA GLN A 52 -2.64 2.82 -4.11
C GLN A 52 -1.81 3.78 -4.97
N ILE A 53 -1.75 5.07 -4.61
CA ILE A 53 -0.95 6.07 -5.33
C ILE A 53 0.53 5.70 -5.29
N ILE A 54 1.09 5.40 -4.12
CA ILE A 54 2.49 4.99 -3.99
C ILE A 54 2.76 3.74 -4.84
N THR A 55 1.86 2.74 -4.77
CA THR A 55 2.03 1.48 -5.52
C THR A 55 2.00 1.72 -7.02
N TYR A 56 0.95 2.31 -7.58
CA TYR A 56 0.77 2.41 -9.02
C TYR A 56 1.59 3.53 -9.66
N LYS A 57 1.80 4.66 -8.97
CA LYS A 57 2.48 5.83 -9.55
C LYS A 57 3.98 5.84 -9.27
N HIS A 58 4.40 5.35 -8.10
CA HIS A 58 5.77 5.55 -7.63
C HIS A 58 6.58 4.26 -7.53
N TRP A 59 5.95 3.10 -7.35
CA TRP A 59 6.65 1.84 -7.19
C TRP A 59 6.59 1.00 -8.48
N LEU A 60 5.39 0.73 -8.99
CA LEU A 60 5.16 -0.20 -10.10
C LEU A 60 5.96 0.14 -11.38
N PRO A 61 6.12 1.42 -11.81
CA PRO A 61 6.91 1.74 -13.00
C PRO A 61 8.36 1.26 -12.92
N TYR A 62 8.97 1.28 -11.73
CA TYR A 62 10.35 0.78 -11.54
C TYR A 62 10.45 -0.74 -11.55
N ILE A 63 9.32 -1.45 -11.39
CA ILE A 63 9.27 -2.91 -11.30
C ILE A 63 9.00 -3.54 -12.64
N ILE A 64 8.04 -2.99 -13.40
CA ILE A 64 7.62 -3.57 -14.69
C ILE A 64 8.13 -2.79 -15.91
N GLY A 65 8.81 -1.66 -15.69
CA GLY A 65 9.40 -0.84 -16.74
C GLY A 65 8.37 -0.21 -17.69
N ASP A 66 8.87 0.53 -18.68
CA ASP A 66 8.01 1.24 -19.64
C ASP A 66 7.14 0.29 -20.46
N GLU A 67 7.69 -0.86 -20.88
CA GLU A 67 6.93 -1.88 -21.61
C GLU A 67 5.76 -2.43 -20.78
N GLY A 68 6.01 -2.81 -19.52
CA GLY A 68 4.97 -3.30 -18.63
C GLY A 68 3.92 -2.22 -18.31
N MET A 69 4.34 -0.97 -18.15
CA MET A 69 3.41 0.15 -17.95
C MET A 69 2.55 0.41 -19.21
N ASN A 70 3.12 0.29 -20.40
CA ASN A 70 2.38 0.38 -21.66
C ASN A 70 1.35 -0.75 -21.79
N MET A 71 1.70 -1.97 -21.39
CA MET A 71 0.77 -3.11 -21.34
C MET A 71 -0.36 -2.91 -20.32
N LEU A 72 -0.04 -2.37 -19.14
CA LEU A 72 -1.04 -2.06 -18.11
C LEU A 72 -2.02 -0.98 -18.58
N GLY A 73 -1.50 0.02 -19.29
CA GLY A 73 -2.27 1.13 -19.85
C GLY A 73 -2.83 2.10 -18.79
N SER A 74 -3.53 3.13 -19.27
CA SER A 74 -4.20 4.10 -18.41
C SER A 74 -5.45 3.51 -17.75
N TYR A 75 -5.73 3.90 -16.52
CA TYR A 75 -6.99 3.54 -15.85
C TYR A 75 -8.21 4.10 -16.60
N LYS A 76 -9.15 3.22 -16.96
CA LYS A 76 -10.36 3.56 -17.74
C LYS A 76 -11.65 3.60 -16.90
N GLY A 77 -11.52 3.57 -15.58
CA GLY A 77 -12.66 3.44 -14.66
C GLY A 77 -12.92 2.00 -14.22
N TYR A 78 -13.86 1.84 -13.30
CA TYR A 78 -14.24 0.55 -12.74
C TYR A 78 -14.97 -0.32 -13.76
N ASN A 79 -14.58 -1.59 -13.86
CA ASN A 79 -15.26 -2.60 -14.66
C ASN A 79 -15.64 -3.79 -13.78
N ARG A 80 -16.95 -3.98 -13.57
CA ARG A 80 -17.49 -5.04 -12.71
C ARG A 80 -17.20 -6.47 -13.19
N ASN A 81 -16.82 -6.64 -14.45
CA ASN A 81 -16.57 -7.94 -15.07
C ASN A 81 -15.11 -8.39 -14.92
N VAL A 82 -14.23 -7.54 -14.39
CA VAL A 82 -12.84 -7.90 -14.10
C VAL A 82 -12.81 -8.79 -12.85
N ASN A 83 -12.09 -9.92 -12.92
CA ASN A 83 -11.81 -10.74 -11.74
C ASN A 83 -10.65 -10.11 -10.94
N PRO A 84 -10.88 -9.61 -9.71
CA PRO A 84 -9.84 -8.96 -8.91
C PRO A 84 -8.99 -9.95 -8.08
N THR A 85 -9.25 -11.26 -8.20
CA THR A 85 -8.57 -12.27 -7.39
C THR A 85 -7.09 -12.37 -7.73
N ILE A 86 -6.25 -12.48 -6.71
CA ILE A 86 -4.82 -12.72 -6.89
C ILE A 86 -4.59 -14.16 -7.35
N SER A 87 -3.90 -14.34 -8.48
CA SER A 87 -3.58 -15.66 -9.00
C SER A 87 -2.56 -16.39 -8.12
N ASN A 88 -2.62 -17.72 -8.08
CA ASN A 88 -1.68 -18.53 -7.31
C ASN A 88 -0.23 -18.26 -7.74
N VAL A 89 0.03 -18.24 -9.05
CA VAL A 89 1.37 -17.97 -9.60
C VAL A 89 1.94 -16.62 -9.12
N PHE A 90 1.10 -15.60 -8.99
CA PHE A 90 1.54 -14.31 -8.47
C PHE A 90 1.85 -14.38 -6.97
N ALA A 91 0.93 -14.94 -6.17
CA ALA A 91 1.06 -14.98 -4.71
C ALA A 91 2.21 -15.87 -4.22
N THR A 92 2.53 -16.95 -4.93
CA THR A 92 3.48 -17.97 -4.45
C THR A 92 4.85 -17.90 -5.12
N ALA A 93 4.93 -17.39 -6.36
CA ALA A 93 6.17 -17.37 -7.12
C ALA A 93 6.54 -15.95 -7.62
N ALA A 94 5.76 -15.35 -8.52
CA ALA A 94 6.19 -14.16 -9.25
C ALA A 94 6.51 -12.97 -8.33
N PHE A 95 5.66 -12.68 -7.34
CA PHE A 95 5.88 -11.54 -6.44
C PHE A 95 7.03 -11.76 -5.44
N ARG A 96 7.63 -12.96 -5.41
CA ARG A 96 8.83 -13.23 -4.62
C ARG A 96 10.12 -12.75 -5.28
N PHE A 97 10.07 -12.13 -6.46
CA PHE A 97 11.24 -11.48 -7.06
C PHE A 97 11.91 -10.51 -6.07
N GLY A 98 11.14 -9.89 -5.17
CA GLY A 98 11.67 -9.02 -4.11
C GLY A 98 12.72 -9.69 -3.21
N HIS A 99 12.76 -11.02 -3.11
CA HIS A 99 13.81 -11.72 -2.36
C HIS A 99 15.20 -11.54 -2.98
N SER A 100 15.32 -11.31 -4.29
CA SER A 100 16.61 -11.01 -4.92
C SER A 100 17.09 -9.58 -4.66
N LEU A 101 16.26 -8.73 -4.06
CA LEU A 101 16.58 -7.32 -3.75
C LEU A 101 17.02 -7.12 -2.28
N ILE A 102 17.03 -8.19 -1.48
CA ILE A 102 17.36 -8.10 -0.06
C ILE A 102 18.87 -7.97 0.10
N ASN A 103 19.30 -6.87 0.72
CA ASN A 103 20.70 -6.67 1.10
C ASN A 103 21.05 -7.52 2.34
N PRO A 104 22.28 -8.09 2.41
CA PRO A 104 22.71 -8.88 3.56
C PRO A 104 23.00 -8.04 4.81
N VAL A 105 23.12 -6.71 4.65
CA VAL A 105 23.43 -5.77 5.73
C VAL A 105 22.30 -4.77 5.88
N PHE A 106 21.85 -4.57 7.13
CA PHE A 106 20.87 -3.55 7.48
C PHE A 106 21.58 -2.34 8.11
N TYR A 107 21.62 -1.23 7.38
CA TYR A 107 22.26 0.01 7.85
C TYR A 107 21.29 0.83 8.72
N ARG A 108 21.86 1.48 9.74
CA ARG A 108 21.20 2.51 10.54
C ARG A 108 22.06 3.77 10.43
N LEU A 109 21.48 4.86 9.93
CA LEU A 109 22.14 6.15 9.71
C LEU A 109 21.83 7.10 10.86
#